data_AF-A0A132AFR3-F1
#
_entry.id   AF-A0A132AFR3-F1
#
_cell.length_a   1.000
_cell.length_b   1.000
_cell.length_c   1.000
_cell.angle_alpha   90.00
_cell.angle_beta   90.00
_cell.angle_gamma   90.00
#
_symmetry.space_group_name_H-M   'P 1'
#
loop_
_entity.id
_entity.type
_entity.pdbx_description
1 polymer ?
#
loop_
_entity_poly.entity_id
_entity_poly.type
_entity_poly.pdbx_seq_one_letter_code
_entity_poly.pdbx_strand_id
1 'polypeptide(L)'
;MARSDDVTILISFKQNQLNTGAIFSITDGIDRVIEIQSSSRKKELRFYYRFERRIYSETFQIPEIADNEWHRLSITISDSQLDLHFDCVHRFRRSIESPLRNSLELDKDLSRNNTSFESDDNKEDDSNLTLWLGQRGPKHFHFKYKFQSRNSHRVS
;
A
#
# COMPACT_ATOMS: atom_id res chain seq x y z
N MET A 1 24.88 -12.52 0.52
CA MET A 1 24.20 -11.41 -0.18
C MET A 1 22.82 -11.29 0.42
N ALA A 2 22.48 -10.14 1.02
CA ALA A 2 21.13 -9.90 1.52
C ALA A 2 20.16 -9.82 0.34
N ARG A 3 19.03 -10.52 0.43
CA ARG A 3 17.94 -10.44 -0.54
C ARG A 3 17.36 -9.03 -0.45
N SER A 4 17.37 -8.27 -1.55
CA SER A 4 16.63 -7.01 -1.62
C SER A 4 15.17 -7.38 -1.80
N ASP A 5 14.39 -7.26 -0.74
CA ASP A 5 12.94 -7.44 -0.82
C ASP A 5 12.33 -6.14 -1.36
N ASP A 6 12.32 -6.03 -2.68
CA ASP A 6 11.69 -4.92 -3.39
C ASP A 6 10.26 -5.31 -3.78
N VAL A 7 9.30 -4.42 -3.54
CA VAL A 7 7.90 -4.63 -3.90
C VAL A 7 7.42 -3.49 -4.77
N THR A 8 6.79 -3.83 -5.90
CA THR A 8 6.13 -2.86 -6.79
C THR A 8 4.65 -3.14 -6.88
N ILE A 9 3.85 -2.12 -6.58
CA ILE A 9 2.39 -2.13 -6.75
C ILE A 9 2.05 -1.36 -8.03
N LEU A 10 1.37 -2.02 -8.96
CA LEU A 10 0.90 -1.44 -10.22
C LEU A 10 -0.62 -1.35 -10.24
N ILE A 11 -1.15 -0.17 -10.55
CA ILE A 11 -2.58 0.09 -10.53
C ILE A 11 -2.97 0.94 -11.73
N SER A 12 -3.98 0.49 -12.49
CA SER A 12 -4.68 1.34 -13.46
C SER A 12 -6.05 1.70 -12.92
N PHE A 13 -6.35 2.99 -12.86
CA PHE A 13 -7.52 3.49 -12.15
C PHE A 13 -8.11 4.71 -12.84
N LYS A 14 -9.42 4.92 -12.71
CA LYS A 14 -10.12 6.14 -13.13
C LYS A 14 -10.98 6.63 -11.98
N GLN A 15 -10.80 7.89 -11.57
CA GLN A 15 -11.45 8.47 -10.40
C GLN A 15 -12.43 9.57 -10.79
N ASN A 16 -13.64 9.51 -10.23
CA ASN A 16 -14.60 10.61 -10.32
C ASN A 16 -14.16 11.84 -9.51
N GLN A 17 -14.46 13.02 -10.02
CA GLN A 17 -14.26 14.28 -9.32
C GLN A 17 -14.92 14.32 -7.93
N LEU A 18 -14.35 15.13 -7.04
CA LEU A 18 -14.82 15.39 -5.66
C LEU A 18 -14.87 14.16 -4.72
N ASN A 19 -14.29 13.03 -5.12
CA ASN A 19 -14.17 11.80 -4.33
C ASN A 19 -12.83 11.69 -3.58
N THR A 20 -12.80 10.97 -2.46
CA THR A 20 -11.59 10.61 -1.70
C THR A 20 -11.76 9.21 -1.11
N GLY A 21 -10.72 8.37 -1.18
CA GLY A 21 -10.79 7.00 -0.68
C GLY A 21 -9.61 6.13 -1.09
N ALA A 22 -9.57 4.92 -0.54
CA ALA A 22 -8.51 3.94 -0.76
C ALA A 22 -8.67 3.28 -2.14
N ILE A 23 -7.61 3.31 -2.94
CA ILE A 23 -7.52 2.60 -4.24
C ILE A 23 -7.03 1.16 -4.00
N PHE A 24 -6.11 0.99 -3.05
CA PHE A 24 -5.51 -0.28 -2.68
C PHE A 24 -5.21 -0.26 -1.17
N SER A 25 -5.48 -1.35 -0.47
CA SER A 25 -5.16 -1.46 0.96
C SER A 25 -4.87 -2.91 1.34
N ILE A 26 -3.79 -3.16 2.08
CA ILE A 26 -3.55 -4.39 2.82
C ILE A 26 -3.72 -4.05 4.29
N THR A 27 -4.56 -4.81 4.99
CA THR A 27 -4.87 -4.60 6.40
C THR A 27 -4.67 -5.85 7.22
N ASP A 28 -4.40 -5.66 8.49
CA ASP A 28 -4.32 -6.69 9.51
C ASP A 28 -5.41 -6.38 10.54
N GLY A 29 -6.53 -7.11 10.44
CA GLY A 29 -7.77 -6.72 11.11
C GLY A 29 -8.23 -5.30 10.72
N ILE A 30 -8.23 -4.38 11.70
CA ILE A 30 -8.64 -2.99 11.49
C ILE A 30 -7.49 -2.08 11.04
N ASP A 31 -6.24 -2.50 11.26
CA ASP A 31 -5.04 -1.70 11.09
C ASP A 31 -4.55 -1.74 9.64
N ARG A 32 -4.06 -0.59 9.17
CA ARG A 32 -3.52 -0.46 7.82
C ARG A 32 -2.09 -0.95 7.83
N VAL A 33 -1.76 -1.95 7.02
CA VAL A 33 -0.37 -2.36 6.80
C VAL A 33 0.24 -1.52 5.69
N ILE A 34 -0.43 -1.46 4.54
CA ILE A 34 -0.12 -0.60 3.40
C ILE A 34 -1.42 -0.08 2.82
N GLU A 35 -1.55 1.22 2.55
CA GLU A 35 -2.73 1.76 1.88
C GLU A 35 -2.37 2.90 0.93
N ILE A 36 -2.94 2.87 -0.27
CA ILE A 36 -2.87 3.95 -1.25
C ILE A 36 -4.24 4.63 -1.29
N GLN A 37 -4.29 5.89 -0.88
CA GLN A 37 -5.47 6.73 -0.92
C GLN A 37 -5.31 7.83 -1.97
N SER A 38 -6.37 8.11 -2.72
CA SER A 38 -6.44 9.32 -3.55
C SER A 38 -7.47 10.29 -3.00
N SER A 39 -7.16 11.59 -3.07
CA SER A 39 -8.10 12.69 -2.87
C SER A 39 -8.15 13.59 -4.08
N SER A 40 -9.25 13.53 -4.83
CA SER A 40 -9.46 14.41 -5.99
C SER A 40 -9.62 15.89 -5.60
N ARG A 41 -10.23 16.18 -4.44
CA ARG A 41 -10.43 17.55 -3.95
C ARG A 41 -9.11 18.24 -3.61
N LYS A 42 -8.22 17.49 -2.96
CA LYS A 42 -6.89 17.96 -2.57
C LYS A 42 -5.84 17.72 -3.66
N LYS A 43 -6.21 17.05 -4.76
CA LYS A 43 -5.32 16.69 -5.87
C LYS A 43 -4.07 15.97 -5.38
N GLU A 44 -4.26 15.00 -4.50
CA GLU A 44 -3.14 14.31 -3.84
C GLU A 44 -3.36 12.81 -3.75
N LEU A 45 -2.24 12.11 -3.73
CA LEU A 45 -2.14 10.69 -3.40
C LEU A 45 -1.42 10.56 -2.07
N ARG A 46 -1.93 9.69 -1.20
CA ARG A 46 -1.33 9.39 0.10
C ARG A 46 -0.97 7.91 0.16
N PHE A 47 0.27 7.63 0.52
CA PHE A 47 0.77 6.29 0.77
C PHE A 47 0.94 6.11 2.28
N TYR A 48 0.12 5.25 2.88
CA TYR A 48 0.22 4.87 4.29
C TYR A 48 0.97 3.55 4.42
N TYR A 49 1.84 3.44 5.41
CA TYR A 49 2.57 2.21 5.70
C TYR A 49 2.78 2.02 7.20
N ARG A 50 2.85 0.76 7.64
CA ARG A 50 3.16 0.38 9.01
C ARG A 50 4.66 0.14 9.17
N PHE A 51 5.27 0.76 10.18
CA PHE A 51 6.64 0.51 10.61
C PHE A 51 6.69 0.56 12.14
N GLU A 52 7.32 -0.44 12.79
CA GLU A 52 7.40 -0.55 14.26
C GLU A 52 6.08 -0.23 14.99
N ARG A 53 4.98 -0.85 14.52
CA ARG A 53 3.59 -0.69 15.05
C ARG A 53 2.99 0.72 14.90
N ARG A 54 3.67 1.64 14.21
CA ARG A 54 3.16 2.99 13.92
C ARG A 54 2.78 3.10 12.45
N ILE A 55 1.78 3.93 12.18
CA ILE A 55 1.36 4.24 10.81
C ILE A 55 2.01 5.56 10.39
N TYR A 56 2.76 5.49 9.31
CA TYR A 56 3.37 6.62 8.63
C TYR A 56 2.61 6.95 7.36
N SER A 57 2.81 8.15 6.81
CA SER A 57 2.17 8.56 5.58
C SER A 57 3.02 9.51 4.74
N GLU A 58 3.17 9.20 3.46
CA GLU A 58 3.72 10.09 2.44
C GLU A 58 2.59 10.71 1.62
N THR A 59 2.67 12.01 1.34
CA THR A 59 1.67 12.74 0.52
C THR A 59 2.33 13.31 -0.74
N PHE A 60 1.70 13.06 -1.88
CA PHE A 60 2.16 13.46 -3.21
C PHE A 60 1.10 14.30 -3.90
N GLN A 61 1.49 15.47 -4.42
CA GLN A 61 0.59 16.33 -5.18
C GLN A 61 0.54 15.86 -6.64
N ILE A 62 -0.64 15.45 -7.10
CA ILE A 62 -0.90 14.96 -8.46
C ILE A 62 -2.13 15.71 -8.99
N PRO A 63 -1.95 16.88 -9.62
CA PRO A 63 -3.03 17.71 -10.14
C PRO A 63 -4.02 16.99 -11.07
N GLU A 64 -3.52 16.01 -11.82
CA GLU A 64 -4.22 15.29 -12.88
C GLU A 64 -5.13 14.17 -12.35
N ILE A 65 -4.95 13.71 -11.11
CA ILE A 65 -5.62 12.52 -10.54
C ILE A 65 -7.17 12.55 -10.54
N ALA A 66 -7.73 13.73 -10.77
CA ALA A 66 -9.14 14.09 -10.63
C ALA A 66 -9.79 14.53 -11.95
N ASP A 67 -9.16 14.28 -13.10
CA ASP A 67 -9.66 14.72 -14.40
C ASP A 67 -10.75 13.80 -14.99
N ASN A 68 -11.10 12.71 -14.29
CA ASN A 68 -12.01 11.67 -14.76
C ASN A 68 -11.46 10.93 -15.99
N GLU A 69 -10.16 10.80 -16.14
CA GLU A 69 -9.49 9.95 -17.12
C GLU A 69 -8.85 8.71 -16.48
N TRP A 70 -8.34 7.82 -17.32
CA TRP A 70 -7.63 6.63 -16.89
C TRP A 70 -6.17 6.96 -16.64
N HIS A 71 -5.69 6.64 -15.44
CA HIS A 71 -4.29 6.79 -15.07
C HIS A 71 -3.66 5.47 -14.67
N ARG A 72 -2.32 5.45 -14.74
CA ARG A 72 -1.47 4.34 -14.29
C ARG A 72 -0.57 4.82 -13.16
N LEU A 73 -0.61 4.12 -12.06
CA LEU A 73 0.24 4.34 -10.91
C LEU A 73 1.17 3.14 -10.72
N SER A 74 2.44 3.43 -10.46
CA SER A 74 3.39 2.47 -9.91
C SER A 74 3.98 3.04 -8.63
N ILE A 75 3.95 2.26 -7.55
CA ILE A 75 4.71 2.57 -6.34
C ILE A 75 5.67 1.40 -6.12
N THR A 76 6.96 1.70 -6.11
CA THR A 76 8.01 0.74 -5.78
C THR A 76 8.60 1.10 -4.43
N ILE A 77 8.72 0.10 -3.57
CA ILE A 77 9.38 0.21 -2.29
C ILE A 77 10.59 -0.71 -2.35
N SER A 78 11.77 -0.13 -2.18
CA SER A 78 13.03 -0.84 -2.10
C SER A 78 13.71 -0.36 -0.83
N ASP A 79 13.86 -1.25 0.14
CA ASP A 79 14.48 -0.94 1.42
C ASP A 79 13.81 0.26 2.13
N SER A 80 14.50 1.39 2.19
CA SER A 80 14.10 2.66 2.79
C SER A 80 13.76 3.74 1.75
N GLN A 81 13.46 3.32 0.52
CA GLN A 81 13.16 4.19 -0.61
C GLN A 81 11.80 3.86 -1.22
N LEU A 82 11.02 4.91 -1.49
CA LEU A 82 9.77 4.83 -2.22
C LEU A 82 9.87 5.64 -3.50
N ASP A 83 9.64 4.98 -4.64
CA ASP A 83 9.55 5.58 -5.96
C ASP A 83 8.12 5.53 -6.48
N LEU A 84 7.59 6.69 -6.88
CA LEU A 84 6.26 6.82 -7.46
C LEU A 84 6.37 7.21 -8.94
N HIS A 85 5.74 6.41 -9.80
CA HIS A 85 5.48 6.76 -11.19
C HIS A 85 3.99 6.99 -11.39
N PHE A 86 3.66 8.05 -12.13
CA PHE A 86 2.30 8.36 -12.56
C PHE A 86 2.31 8.52 -14.08
N ASP A 87 1.43 7.79 -14.76
CA ASP A 87 1.35 7.72 -16.22
C ASP A 87 2.70 7.45 -16.90
N CYS A 88 3.43 6.46 -16.36
CA CYS A 88 4.75 6.03 -16.81
C CYS A 88 5.89 7.05 -16.61
N VAL A 89 5.63 8.17 -15.94
CA VAL A 89 6.64 9.18 -15.61
C VAL A 89 7.04 9.03 -14.15
N HIS A 90 8.34 8.98 -13.85
CA HIS A 90 8.84 9.07 -12.47
C HIS A 90 8.55 10.46 -11.93
N ARG A 91 7.71 10.55 -10.89
CA ARG A 91 7.26 11.83 -10.34
C ARG A 91 7.92 12.14 -9.01
N PHE A 92 8.10 11.13 -8.17
CA PHE A 92 8.58 11.34 -6.81
C PHE A 92 9.48 10.20 -6.34
N ARG A 93 10.46 10.60 -5.52
CA ARG A 93 11.24 9.73 -4.66
C ARG A 93 11.14 10.22 -3.22
N ARG A 94 11.00 9.29 -2.28
CA ARG A 94 11.02 9.55 -0.84
C ARG A 94 11.96 8.57 -0.16
N SER A 95 12.70 9.07 0.82
CA SER A 95 13.29 8.22 1.83
C SER A 95 12.24 8.01 2.91
N ILE A 96 11.97 6.75 3.25
CA ILE A 96 10.95 6.32 4.21
C ILE A 96 11.58 5.34 5.20
N GLU A 97 10.95 5.16 6.35
CA GLU A 97 11.32 4.04 7.22
C GLU A 97 11.04 2.74 6.48
N SER A 98 11.96 1.77 6.57
CA SER A 98 11.87 0.58 5.73
C SER A 98 10.70 -0.30 6.17
N PRO A 99 9.58 -0.34 5.42
CA PRO A 99 8.41 -1.10 5.84
C PRO A 99 8.63 -2.61 5.62
N LEU A 100 9.68 -2.99 4.89
CA LEU A 100 9.98 -4.37 4.49
C LEU A 100 11.14 -4.99 5.28
N ARG A 101 11.97 -4.19 5.98
CA ARG A 101 13.13 -4.70 6.75
C ARG A 101 12.77 -5.61 7.91
N ASN A 102 11.51 -5.60 8.36
CA ASN A 102 11.07 -6.29 9.57
C ASN A 102 10.12 -7.47 9.31
N SER A 103 10.14 -8.07 8.11
CA SER A 103 9.46 -9.37 7.89
C SER A 103 9.98 -10.48 8.82
N LEU A 104 11.18 -10.31 9.38
CA LEU A 104 11.81 -11.19 10.37
C LEU A 104 11.64 -10.73 11.83
N GLU A 105 11.00 -9.56 12.07
CA GLU A 105 10.77 -9.03 13.43
C GLU A 105 9.30 -8.95 13.82
N LEU A 106 8.37 -9.08 12.86
CA LEU A 106 6.96 -9.30 13.20
C LEU A 106 6.79 -10.55 14.11
N ASP A 107 7.65 -11.56 13.93
CA ASP A 107 7.72 -12.76 14.78
C ASP A 107 8.24 -12.50 16.20
N LYS A 108 9.18 -11.56 16.38
CA LYS A 108 9.89 -11.37 17.67
C LYS A 108 9.10 -10.54 18.67
N ASP A 109 8.30 -9.63 18.16
CA ASP A 109 7.56 -8.65 18.95
C ASP A 109 6.32 -9.24 19.65
N LEU A 110 5.90 -10.45 19.24
CA LEU A 110 4.88 -11.27 19.89
C LEU A 110 5.45 -12.25 20.94
N SER A 111 6.78 -12.29 21.13
CA SER A 111 7.45 -13.22 22.07
C SER A 111 7.87 -12.58 23.39
N ARG A 112 7.88 -11.24 23.49
CA ARG A 112 8.62 -10.54 24.55
C ARG A 112 7.85 -10.24 25.85
N ASN A 113 6.58 -10.66 25.97
CA ASN A 113 5.74 -10.29 27.12
C ASN A 113 5.21 -11.46 27.96
N ASN A 114 5.67 -12.70 27.78
CA ASN A 114 5.28 -13.81 28.67
C ASN A 114 6.51 -14.44 29.33
N THR A 115 6.86 -13.94 30.53
CA THR A 115 7.68 -14.68 31.48
C THR A 115 6.83 -15.77 32.14
N SER A 116 6.77 -16.94 31.51
CA SER A 116 6.74 -18.25 32.17
C SER A 116 6.72 -19.35 31.11
N PHE A 117 7.72 -20.24 31.21
CA PHE A 117 7.87 -21.53 30.55
C PHE A 117 6.58 -22.15 29.99
N GLU A 118 6.52 -22.30 28.66
CA GLU A 118 6.08 -23.50 27.95
C GLU A 118 6.59 -23.38 26.50
N SER A 119 7.40 -24.36 26.08
CA SER A 119 7.88 -24.50 24.71
C SER A 119 6.74 -25.08 23.88
N ASP A 120 6.06 -24.21 23.13
CA ASP A 120 5.03 -24.62 22.16
C ASP A 120 5.49 -24.18 20.76
N ASP A 121 6.07 -25.12 20.02
CA ASP A 121 6.66 -24.97 18.68
C ASP A 121 5.60 -24.71 17.58
N ASN A 122 4.39 -24.27 17.93
CA ASN A 122 3.27 -24.03 17.00
C ASN A 122 2.57 -22.68 17.24
N LYS A 123 3.32 -21.59 17.43
CA LYS A 123 2.72 -20.25 17.31
C LYS A 123 2.63 -19.90 15.83
N GLU A 124 1.58 -20.41 15.19
CA GLU A 124 1.15 -19.98 13.86
C GLU A 124 0.98 -18.46 13.87
N ASP A 125 1.69 -17.76 12.98
CA ASP A 125 1.56 -16.31 12.77
C ASP A 125 0.13 -16.05 12.26
N ASP A 126 -0.80 -15.78 13.17
CA ASP A 126 -2.22 -15.52 12.89
C ASP A 126 -2.42 -14.10 12.31
N SER A 127 -1.51 -13.67 11.43
CA SER A 127 -1.60 -12.42 10.70
C SER A 127 -2.67 -12.55 9.62
N ASN A 128 -3.91 -12.18 9.98
CA ASN A 128 -5.06 -12.21 9.08
C ASN A 128 -5.02 -11.02 8.10
N LEU A 129 -4.11 -11.09 7.15
CA LEU A 129 -3.94 -10.07 6.11
C LEU A 129 -5.12 -10.09 5.14
N THR A 130 -5.78 -8.95 5.01
CA THR A 130 -6.87 -8.73 4.07
C THR A 130 -6.45 -7.72 3.01
N LEU A 131 -6.59 -8.10 1.73
CA LEU A 131 -6.42 -7.20 0.59
C LEU A 131 -7.75 -6.58 0.18
N TRP A 132 -7.79 -5.26 0.11
CA TRP A 132 -8.90 -4.45 -0.40
C TRP A 132 -8.50 -3.79 -1.71
N LEU A 133 -9.29 -4.03 -2.75
CA LEU A 133 -9.24 -3.28 -4.00
C LEU A 133 -10.40 -2.29 -4.02
N GLY A 134 -10.09 -1.02 -3.84
CA GLY A 134 -11.08 0.02 -3.60
C GLY A 134 -11.42 0.21 -2.11
N GLN A 135 -12.62 0.74 -1.85
CA GLN A 135 -12.95 1.33 -0.56
C GLN A 135 -13.11 0.32 0.57
N ARG A 136 -12.36 0.55 1.65
CA ARG A 136 -12.48 -0.15 2.93
C ARG A 136 -13.49 0.57 3.84
N GLY A 137 -14.77 0.21 3.74
CA GLY A 137 -15.84 0.59 4.68
C GLY A 137 -16.83 1.67 4.20
N PRO A 138 -18.04 1.77 4.82
CA PRO A 138 -19.19 2.47 4.26
C PRO A 138 -19.20 4.01 4.44
N LYS A 139 -18.24 4.58 5.20
CA LYS A 139 -18.32 5.99 5.66
C LYS A 139 -17.76 7.06 4.71
N HIS A 140 -17.33 6.69 3.52
CA HIS A 140 -16.91 7.66 2.50
C HIS A 140 -17.64 7.38 1.18
N PHE A 141 -17.80 8.40 0.34
CA PHE A 141 -18.57 8.37 -0.90
C PHE A 141 -18.32 7.10 -1.72
N HIS A 142 -19.38 6.50 -2.29
CA HIS A 142 -19.31 5.32 -3.16
C HIS A 142 -18.11 5.43 -4.10
N PHE A 143 -17.06 4.66 -3.81
CA PHE A 143 -15.80 4.74 -4.51
C PHE A 143 -15.92 3.97 -5.82
N LYS A 144 -16.08 4.70 -6.93
CA LYS A 144 -16.28 4.12 -8.26
C LYS A 144 -14.97 4.18 -9.00
N TYR A 145 -14.23 3.08 -8.95
CA TYR A 145 -13.09 2.86 -9.82
C TYR A 145 -13.42 1.76 -10.79
N LYS A 146 -12.82 1.88 -11.97
CA LYS A 146 -12.67 0.75 -12.88
C LYS A 146 -11.20 0.35 -12.78
N PHE A 147 -10.95 -0.94 -12.64
CA PHE A 147 -9.62 -1.51 -12.76
C PHE A 147 -9.55 -2.24 -14.10
N GLN A 148 -8.44 -2.08 -14.81
CA GLN A 148 -8.21 -2.77 -16.07
C GLN A 148 -6.80 -3.33 -16.08
N SER A 149 -6.69 -4.64 -16.29
CA SER A 149 -5.45 -5.28 -16.71
C SER A 149 -5.56 -5.61 -18.19
N ARG A 150 -4.56 -5.21 -18.98
CA ARG A 150 -4.41 -5.65 -20.38
C ARG A 150 -3.12 -6.45 -20.49
N ASN A 151 -3.24 -7.77 -20.38
CA ASN A 151 -2.16 -8.68 -20.74
C ASN A 151 -2.29 -8.99 -22.24
N SER A 152 -1.54 -8.29 -23.09
CA SER A 152 -1.40 -8.70 -24.50
C SER A 152 -0.16 -9.57 -24.62
N HIS A 153 -0.35 -10.89 -24.56
CA HIS A 153 0.67 -11.82 -25.03
C HIS A 153 0.51 -11.94 -26.54
N ARG A 154 1.36 -11.24 -27.29
CA ARG A 154 1.57 -11.54 -28.70
C ARG A 154 2.71 -12.54 -28.78
N VAL A 155 2.37 -13.83 -28.70
CA VAL A 155 3.29 -14.88 -29.14
C VAL A 155 3.41 -14.70 -30.65
N SER A 156 4.62 -14.38 -31.09
CA SER A 156 4.99 -14.30 -32.51
C SER A 156 5.31 -15.70 -33.00
#